data_AF-A0A527ZDD0-F1
#
_entry.id   AF-A0A527ZDD0-F1
#
_cell.length_a   1.000
_cell.length_b   1.000
_cell.length_c   1.000
_cell.angle_alpha   90.00
_cell.angle_beta   90.00
_cell.angle_gamma   90.00
#
_symmetry.space_group_name_H-M   'P 1'
#
loop_
_entity.id
_entity.type
_entity.pdbx_description
1 polymer ?
#
loop_
_entity_poly.entity_id
_entity_poly.type
_entity_poly.pdbx_seq_one_letter_code
_entity_poly.pdbx_strand_id
1 'polypeptide(L)'
;PPTNPEIAQIIREPARAAGLRFEERADLGRLDDVLQDAAAADPGSLPLLEFVLDALYEVGRERRILTFAAYRALGGLEGAIARRADEVVDA
;
A
#
# COMPACT_ATOMS: atom_id res chain seq x y z
N PRO A 1 -0.06 -14.82 -11.26
CA PRO A 1 0.47 -13.72 -10.43
C PRO A 1 1.09 -12.62 -11.29
N PRO A 2 0.80 -11.34 -11.01
CA PRO A 2 1.41 -10.20 -11.69
C PRO A 2 2.93 -10.20 -11.47
N THR A 3 3.63 -9.69 -12.48
CA THR A 3 5.07 -9.43 -12.48
C THR A 3 5.39 -8.15 -11.69
N ASN A 4 6.64 -7.98 -11.28
CA ASN A 4 7.06 -6.79 -10.53
C ASN A 4 6.71 -5.45 -11.25
N PRO A 5 6.90 -5.32 -12.60
CA PRO A 5 6.43 -4.14 -13.34
C PRO A 5 4.90 -3.95 -13.35
N GLU A 6 4.11 -5.03 -13.26
CA GLU A 6 2.65 -4.95 -13.19
C GLU A 6 2.20 -4.51 -11.79
N ILE A 7 2.86 -4.99 -10.72
CA ILE A 7 2.64 -4.53 -9.34
C ILE A 7 2.92 -3.03 -9.22
N ALA A 8 4.01 -2.56 -9.83
CA ALA A 8 4.34 -1.14 -9.88
C ALA A 8 3.20 -0.30 -10.50
N GLN A 9 2.59 -0.80 -11.57
CA GLN A 9 1.46 -0.13 -12.23
C GLN A 9 0.20 -0.13 -11.37
N ILE A 10 -0.12 -1.26 -10.72
CA ILE A 10 -1.24 -1.39 -9.78
C ILE A 10 -1.15 -0.34 -8.67
N ILE A 11 0.06 -0.05 -8.18
CA ILE A 11 0.29 0.96 -7.13
C ILE A 11 0.24 2.38 -7.69
N ARG A 12 0.97 2.64 -8.78
CA ARG A 12 1.27 4.03 -9.20
C ARG A 12 0.18 4.63 -10.07
N GLU A 13 -0.50 3.85 -10.90
CA GLU A 13 -1.52 4.37 -11.84
C GLU A 13 -2.76 4.93 -11.12
N PRO A 14 -3.35 4.26 -10.12
CA PRO A 14 -4.52 4.81 -9.44
C PRO A 14 -4.17 6.06 -8.62
N ALA A 15 -3.01 6.08 -7.96
CA ALA A 15 -2.51 7.27 -7.28
C ALA A 15 -2.31 8.45 -8.24
N ARG A 16 -1.74 8.19 -9.43
CA ARG A 16 -1.60 9.19 -10.50
C ARG A 16 -2.95 9.69 -11.00
N ALA A 17 -3.89 8.79 -11.28
CA ALA A 17 -5.24 9.13 -11.73
C ALA A 17 -6.00 9.96 -10.69
N ALA A 18 -5.83 9.63 -9.41
CA ALA A 18 -6.36 10.41 -8.31
C ALA A 18 -5.59 11.73 -8.10
N GLY A 19 -4.39 11.91 -8.68
CA GLY A 19 -3.48 13.05 -8.48
C GLY A 19 -2.85 13.12 -7.08
N LEU A 20 -2.68 11.96 -6.47
CA LEU A 20 -1.97 11.73 -5.22
C LEU A 20 -0.48 11.52 -5.50
N ARG A 21 0.38 11.89 -4.54
CA ARG A 21 1.82 11.61 -4.57
C ARG A 21 2.20 10.66 -3.46
N PHE A 22 3.29 9.93 -3.63
CA PHE A 22 3.90 9.13 -2.58
C PHE A 22 4.92 9.98 -1.81
N GLU A 23 4.94 9.83 -0.49
CA GLU A 23 5.99 10.41 0.35
C GLU A 23 7.34 9.82 -0.02
N GLU A 24 8.36 10.68 -0.02
CA GLU A 24 9.75 10.32 -0.23
C GLU A 24 10.56 10.77 0.97
N ARG A 25 11.41 9.87 1.49
CA ARG A 25 12.29 10.14 2.61
C ARG A 25 13.71 9.70 2.29
N ALA A 26 14.69 10.47 2.75
CA ALA A 26 16.11 10.17 2.50
C ALA A 26 16.56 8.82 3.09
N ASP A 27 15.93 8.36 4.17
CA ASP A 27 16.29 7.14 4.88
C ASP A 27 15.51 5.89 4.42
N LEU A 28 14.34 6.07 3.79
CA LEU A 28 13.44 4.99 3.40
C LEU A 28 13.15 4.91 1.90
N GLY A 29 13.53 5.92 1.11
CA GLY A 29 13.14 6.03 -0.29
C GLY A 29 11.69 6.47 -0.46
N ARG A 30 11.07 6.08 -1.57
CA ARG A 30 9.69 6.43 -1.92
C ARG A 30 8.72 5.33 -1.47
N LEU A 31 7.55 5.74 -0.96
CA LEU A 31 6.57 4.79 -0.42
C LEU A 31 6.05 3.79 -1.47
N ASP A 32 5.92 4.17 -2.74
CA ASP A 32 5.50 3.24 -3.81
C ASP A 32 6.51 2.12 -4.06
N ASP A 33 7.81 2.40 -3.92
CA ASP A 33 8.85 1.38 -4.05
C ASP A 33 8.76 0.37 -2.90
N VAL A 34 8.53 0.86 -1.67
CA VAL A 34 8.33 0.00 -0.49
C VAL A 34 7.08 -0.87 -0.61
N LEU A 35 5.97 -0.31 -1.12
CA LEU A 35 4.74 -1.07 -1.37
C LEU A 35 4.94 -2.15 -2.45
N GLN A 36 5.70 -1.82 -3.51
CA GLN A 36 6.00 -2.75 -4.59
C GLN A 36 6.86 -3.91 -4.10
N ASP A 37 7.92 -3.63 -3.35
CA ASP A 37 8.82 -4.67 -2.81
C ASP A 37 8.09 -5.60 -1.84
N ALA A 38 7.25 -5.02 -0.96
CA ALA A 38 6.44 -5.80 -0.02
C ALA A 38 5.44 -6.73 -0.75
N ALA A 39 4.78 -6.24 -1.80
CA ALA A 39 3.83 -7.05 -2.58
C ALA A 39 4.52 -8.08 -3.49
N ALA A 40 5.75 -7.80 -3.95
CA ALA A 40 6.53 -8.73 -4.76
C ALA A 40 7.13 -9.89 -3.93
N ALA A 41 7.35 -9.67 -2.63
CA ALA A 41 7.88 -10.70 -1.73
C ALA A 41 6.92 -11.88 -1.52
N ASP A 42 5.61 -11.62 -1.56
CA ASP A 42 4.58 -12.65 -1.43
C ASP A 42 3.38 -12.37 -2.38
N PRO A 43 3.15 -13.22 -3.40
CA PRO A 43 1.98 -13.11 -4.28
C PRO A 43 0.63 -13.16 -3.55
N GLY A 44 0.58 -13.76 -2.36
CA GLY A 44 -0.61 -13.78 -1.49
C GLY A 44 -0.99 -12.41 -0.90
N SER A 45 -0.07 -11.44 -0.96
CA SER A 45 -0.24 -10.11 -0.40
C SER A 45 -0.95 -9.11 -1.32
N LEU A 46 -1.29 -9.49 -2.56
CA LEU A 46 -1.95 -8.59 -3.52
C LEU A 46 -3.35 -8.12 -3.07
N PRO A 47 -4.24 -8.97 -2.52
CA PRO A 47 -5.52 -8.49 -1.98
C PRO A 47 -5.33 -7.53 -0.80
N LEU A 48 -4.26 -7.70 -0.01
CA LEU A 48 -3.94 -6.80 1.09
C LEU A 48 -3.36 -5.48 0.61
N LEU A 49 -2.60 -5.51 -0.49
CA LEU A 49 -2.12 -4.30 -1.13
C LEU A 49 -3.28 -3.40 -1.56
N GLU A 50 -4.34 -3.96 -2.15
CA GLU A 50 -5.55 -3.21 -2.53
C GLU A 50 -6.18 -2.53 -1.30
N PHE A 51 -6.40 -3.29 -0.22
CA PHE A 51 -6.96 -2.74 1.02
C PHE A 51 -6.09 -1.61 1.61
N VAL A 52 -4.77 -1.78 1.61
CA VAL A 52 -3.84 -0.78 2.12
C VAL A 52 -3.86 0.48 1.24
N LEU A 53 -3.90 0.33 -0.09
CA LEU A 53 -3.97 1.47 -1.01
C LEU A 53 -5.26 2.27 -0.83
N ASP A 54 -6.42 1.61 -0.69
CA ASP A 54 -7.69 2.28 -0.44
C ASP A 54 -7.66 3.07 0.87
N ALA A 55 -7.17 2.45 1.95
CA ALA A 55 -7.04 3.13 3.23
C ALA A 55 -6.04 4.31 3.17
N LEU A 56 -4.94 4.15 2.45
CA LEU A 56 -3.98 5.24 2.21
C LEU A 56 -4.60 6.39 1.41
N TYR A 57 -5.43 6.09 0.40
CA TYR A 57 -6.11 7.11 -0.40
C TYR A 57 -7.08 7.92 0.43
N GLU A 58 -7.87 7.28 1.29
CA GLU A 58 -8.79 7.99 2.19
C GLU A 58 -8.06 8.92 3.16
N VAL A 59 -6.91 8.49 3.70
CA VAL A 59 -6.11 9.35 4.60
C VAL A 59 -5.36 10.44 3.84
N GLY A 60 -4.85 10.13 2.65
CA GLY A 60 -3.99 11.02 1.85
C GLY A 60 -4.74 12.03 0.98
N ARG A 61 -6.07 11.90 0.83
CA ARG A 61 -6.88 12.75 -0.06
C ARG A 61 -6.75 14.24 0.21
N GLU A 62 -6.72 14.63 1.48
CA GLU A 62 -6.70 16.05 1.89
C GLU A 62 -5.37 16.71 1.53
N ARG A 63 -4.26 16.04 1.82
CA ARG A 63 -2.90 16.55 1.59
C ARG A 63 -2.32 16.16 0.24
N ARG A 64 -3.08 15.40 -0.57
CA ARG A 64 -2.67 14.87 -1.87
C ARG A 64 -1.39 14.03 -1.79
N ILE A 65 -1.15 13.38 -0.65
CA ILE A 65 0.08 12.63 -0.37
C ILE A 65 -0.19 11.41 0.50
N LEU A 66 0.35 10.27 0.08
CA LEU A 66 0.34 9.00 0.80
C LEU A 66 1.63 8.91 1.59
N THR A 67 1.50 8.73 2.90
CA THR A 67 2.64 8.87 3.82
C THR A 67 3.03 7.55 4.45
N PHE A 68 4.32 7.41 4.74
CA PHE A 68 4.85 6.35 5.58
C PHE A 68 4.20 6.33 6.97
N ALA A 69 3.81 7.51 7.49
CA ALA A 69 3.10 7.60 8.76
C ALA A 69 1.73 6.89 8.69
N ALA A 70 0.94 7.18 7.66
CA ALA A 70 -0.34 6.50 7.43
C ALA A 70 -0.14 5.00 7.15
N TYR A 71 0.83 4.64 6.31
CA TYR A 71 1.16 3.24 6.01
C TYR A 71 1.52 2.44 7.26
N ARG A 72 2.35 3.01 8.16
CA ARG A 72 2.68 2.36 9.44
C ARG A 72 1.50 2.30 10.41
N ALA A 73 0.62 3.31 10.42
CA ALA A 73 -0.58 3.28 11.24
C ALA A 73 -1.57 2.18 10.80
N LEU A 74 -1.50 1.76 9.52
CA LEU A 74 -2.21 0.60 9.01
C LEU A 74 -1.54 -0.74 9.38
N GLY A 75 -0.32 -0.70 9.92
CA GLY A 75 0.48 -1.88 10.23
C GLY A 75 1.38 -2.36 9.09
N GLY A 76 1.50 -1.58 8.00
CA GLY A 76 2.17 -2.03 6.78
C GLY A 76 1.41 -3.14 6.06
N LEU A 77 2.06 -3.85 5.13
CA LEU A 77 1.45 -5.02 4.48
C LEU A 77 1.36 -6.23 5.43
N GLU A 78 2.35 -6.43 6.30
CA GLU A 78 2.34 -7.52 7.29
C GLU A 78 1.27 -7.32 8.39
N GLY A 79 1.03 -6.08 8.84
CA GLY A 79 -0.04 -5.77 9.78
C GLY A 79 -1.45 -5.85 9.16
N ALA A 80 -1.56 -5.72 7.83
CA ALA A 80 -2.81 -5.97 7.12
C ALA A 80 -3.18 -7.47 7.13
N ILE A 81 -2.20 -8.39 7.14
CA ILE A 81 -2.45 -9.83 7.35
C ILE A 81 -3.05 -10.07 8.74
N ALA A 82 -2.48 -9.47 9.79
CA ALA A 82 -2.97 -9.62 11.16
C ALA A 82 -4.41 -9.10 11.31
N ARG A 83 -4.73 -7.93 10.72
CA ARG A 83 -6.08 -7.36 10.76
C ARG A 83 -7.09 -8.16 9.92
N ARG A 84 -6.66 -8.77 8.81
CA ARG A 84 -7.52 -9.63 7.98
C ARG A 84 -7.78 -10.99 8.63
N ALA A 85 -6.83 -11.53 9.41
CA ALA A 85 -7.05 -12.73 10.21
C ALA A 85 -8.15 -12.51 11.26
N ASP A 86 -8.19 -11.33 11.90
CA ASP A 86 -9.25 -10.99 12.86
C ASP A 86 -10.63 -10.85 12.17
N GLU A 87 -10.71 -10.32 10.94
CA GLU A 87 -11.99 -10.19 10.21
C GLU A 87 -12.56 -11.52 9.67
N VAL A 88 -11.74 -12.56 9.49
CA VAL A 88 -12.18 -13.86 8.95
C VAL A 88 -12.47 -14.87 10.06
N VAL A 89 -11.97 -14.66 11.28
CA VAL A 89 -12.20 -15.55 12.43
C VAL A 89 -13.55 -15.28 13.13
N ASP A 90 -14.20 -14.15 12.86
CA ASP A 90 -15.53 -13.80 13.40
C ASP A 90 -16.71 -14.06 12.43
N ALA A 91 -16.56 -14.98 11.46
CA ALA A 91 -17.64 -15.42 10.55
C ALA A 91 -18.17 -16.83 10.87
#